data_AF-A0A917U8U6-F1
#
_entry.id   AF-A0A917U8U6-F1
#
_cell.length_a   1.000
_cell.length_b   1.000
_cell.length_c   1.000
_cell.angle_alpha   90.00
_cell.angle_beta   90.00
_cell.angle_gamma   90.00
#
_symmetry.space_group_name_H-M   'P 1'
#
loop_
_entity.id
_entity.type
_entity.pdbx_description
1 polymer ?
#
loop_
_entity_poly.entity_id
_entity_poly.type
_entity_poly.pdbx_seq_one_letter_code
_entity_poly.pdbx_strand_id
1 'polypeptide(L)'
;MTAGSQGPNVEAGADVYSPDRTVRIIASVEGQVDVRVQGLRRHTEDSLALQVRAAARLALAHLQQPIRDARPGDDRSRPGWG
;
A
#
# COMPACT_ATOMS: atom_id res chain seq x y z
N MET A 1 3.04 -18.13 -26.32
CA MET A 1 1.95 -17.34 -25.71
C MET A 1 2.55 -16.59 -24.53
N THR A 2 2.99 -15.36 -24.74
CA THR A 2 3.78 -14.57 -23.80
C THR A 2 2.88 -13.91 -22.75
N ALA A 3 3.28 -14.06 -21.49
CA ALA A 3 2.67 -13.42 -20.34
C ALA A 3 2.67 -11.89 -20.50
N GLY A 4 1.49 -11.33 -20.78
CA GLY A 4 1.24 -9.89 -20.78
C GLY A 4 0.43 -9.52 -19.54
N SER A 5 0.99 -9.71 -18.35
CA SER A 5 0.41 -9.17 -17.10
C SER A 5 1.21 -7.96 -16.68
N GLN A 6 1.24 -6.95 -17.56
CA GLN A 6 1.72 -5.63 -17.20
C GLN A 6 0.61 -4.96 -16.38
N GLY A 7 0.54 -5.32 -15.09
CA GLY A 7 -0.17 -4.51 -14.11
C GLY A 7 0.44 -3.11 -14.13
N PRO A 8 -0.36 -2.03 -13.96
CA PRO A 8 0.18 -0.69 -14.01
C PRO A 8 1.28 -0.59 -12.96
N ASN A 9 2.52 -0.47 -13.42
CA ASN A 9 3.63 0.01 -12.61
C ASN A 9 3.44 1.53 -12.47
N VAL A 10 2.29 1.92 -11.91
CA VAL A 10 2.21 3.16 -11.16
C VAL A 10 3.17 2.96 -10.01
N GLU A 11 4.02 3.94 -9.76
CA GLU A 11 4.89 3.97 -8.59
C GLU A 11 3.99 4.02 -7.35
N ALA A 12 3.46 2.85 -6.98
CA ALA A 12 2.44 2.71 -5.96
C ALA A 12 3.14 2.93 -4.63
N GLY A 13 2.78 4.00 -3.94
CA GLY A 13 3.20 4.22 -2.57
C GLY A 13 2.51 3.26 -1.60
N ALA A 14 1.33 2.72 -1.98
CA ALA A 14 0.65 1.67 -1.22
C ALA A 14 -0.21 0.76 -2.10
N ASP A 15 -0.25 -0.54 -1.80
CA ASP A 15 -1.16 -1.53 -2.38
C ASP A 15 -1.74 -2.41 -1.27
N VAL A 16 -3.01 -2.20 -0.94
CA VAL A 16 -3.66 -2.75 0.26
C VAL A 16 -4.93 -3.51 -0.10
N TYR A 17 -5.15 -4.65 0.58
CA TYR A 17 -6.35 -5.46 0.45
C TYR A 17 -7.19 -5.41 1.73
N SER A 18 -8.51 -5.50 1.60
CA SER A 18 -9.40 -5.80 2.72
C SER A 18 -9.17 -7.23 3.25
N PRO A 19 -9.54 -7.54 4.52
CA PRO A 19 -9.33 -8.87 5.09
C PRO A 19 -9.95 -10.01 4.29
N ASP A 20 -11.12 -9.77 3.70
CA ASP A 20 -11.85 -10.69 2.82
C ASP A 20 -11.40 -10.63 1.35
N ARG A 21 -10.40 -9.79 1.02
CA ARG A 21 -9.81 -9.58 -0.31
C ARG A 21 -10.80 -9.13 -1.39
N THR A 22 -11.97 -8.65 -1.00
CA THR A 22 -12.99 -8.14 -1.91
C THR A 22 -12.69 -6.72 -2.37
N VAL A 23 -11.96 -5.93 -1.57
CA VAL A 23 -11.55 -4.57 -1.89
C VAL A 23 -10.03 -4.50 -2.00
N ARG A 24 -9.52 -3.89 -3.08
CA ARG A 24 -8.11 -3.52 -3.25
C ARG A 24 -8.01 -2.02 -3.46
N ILE A 25 -7.09 -1.38 -2.76
CA ILE A 25 -6.77 0.04 -2.93
C ILE A 25 -5.31 0.17 -3.34
N ILE A 26 -5.08 0.88 -4.45
CA ILE A 26 -3.76 1.23 -4.95
C ILE A 26 -3.65 2.75 -4.83
N ALA A 27 -2.67 3.23 -4.07
CA ALA A 27 -2.41 4.65 -3.91
C ALA A 27 -1.03 5.01 -4.47
N SER A 28 -0.95 6.04 -5.31
CA SER A 28 0.32 6.59 -5.75
C SER A 28 0.92 7.51 -4.69
N VAL A 29 2.24 7.70 -4.74
CA VAL A 29 2.94 8.69 -3.91
C VAL A 29 2.45 10.13 -4.15
N GLU A 30 1.89 10.40 -5.33
CA GLU A 30 1.30 11.68 -5.73
C GLU A 30 -0.13 11.88 -5.20
N GLY A 31 -0.69 10.87 -4.51
CA GLY A 31 -2.02 10.94 -3.90
C GLY A 31 -3.18 10.51 -4.81
N GLN A 32 -2.90 9.89 -5.96
CA GLN A 32 -3.95 9.25 -6.77
C GLN A 32 -4.37 7.92 -6.13
N VAL A 33 -5.65 7.58 -6.19
CA VAL A 33 -6.20 6.36 -5.59
C VAL A 33 -7.09 5.61 -6.58
N ASP A 34 -6.76 4.33 -6.85
CA ASP A 34 -7.60 3.37 -7.58
C ASP A 34 -8.22 2.38 -6.57
N VAL A 35 -9.55 2.21 -6.61
CA VAL A 35 -10.29 1.31 -5.74
C VAL A 35 -10.99 0.26 -6.59
N ARG A 36 -10.63 -1.00 -6.37
CA ARG A 36 -11.19 -2.15 -7.08
C ARG A 36 -12.00 -3.00 -6.13
N VAL A 37 -13.27 -3.21 -6.46
CA VAL A 37 -14.21 -3.99 -5.65
C VAL A 37 -14.66 -5.23 -6.44
N GLN A 38 -14.47 -6.40 -5.87
CA GLN A 38 -14.91 -7.68 -6.40
C GLN A 38 -16.21 -8.09 -5.73
N GLY A 39 -17.19 -8.54 -6.53
CA GLY A 39 -18.43 -9.08 -6.00
C GLY A 39 -19.33 -8.04 -5.31
N LEU A 40 -19.33 -6.79 -5.80
CA LEU A 40 -20.07 -5.63 -5.26
C LEU A 40 -21.48 -5.95 -4.74
N ARG A 41 -22.23 -6.79 -5.47
CA ARG A 41 -23.58 -7.27 -5.10
C ARG A 41 -23.69 -8.00 -3.75
N ARG A 42 -22.58 -8.42 -3.15
CA ARG A 42 -22.52 -9.11 -1.85
C ARG A 42 -22.36 -8.14 -0.69
N HIS A 43 -22.10 -6.86 -0.98
CA HIS A 43 -21.89 -5.83 0.01
C HIS A 43 -23.16 -5.00 0.21
N THR A 44 -23.42 -4.63 1.47
CA THR A 44 -24.29 -3.49 1.78
C THR A 44 -23.49 -2.19 1.67
N GLU A 45 -24.18 -1.06 1.48
CA GLU A 45 -23.56 0.26 1.46
C GLU A 45 -22.66 0.49 2.68
N ASP A 46 -23.17 0.20 3.88
CA ASP A 46 -22.43 0.35 5.14
C ASP A 46 -21.15 -0.49 5.17
N SER A 47 -21.26 -1.77 4.77
CA SER A 47 -20.11 -2.69 4.76
C SER A 47 -19.03 -2.23 3.78
N LEU A 48 -19.43 -1.75 2.60
CA LEU A 48 -18.52 -1.27 1.57
C LEU A 48 -17.84 0.03 2.00
N ALA A 49 -18.61 0.98 2.53
CA ALA A 49 -18.09 2.25 3.02
C ALA A 49 -17.07 2.05 4.16
N LEU A 50 -17.35 1.10 5.07
CA LEU A 50 -16.41 0.74 6.15
C LEU A 50 -15.11 0.17 5.58
N GLN A 51 -15.20 -0.78 4.65
CA GLN A 51 -14.02 -1.44 4.04
C GLN A 51 -13.16 -0.45 3.25
N VAL A 52 -13.78 0.38 2.40
CA VAL A 52 -13.07 1.42 1.63
C VAL A 52 -12.39 2.41 2.58
N ARG A 53 -13.09 2.86 3.63
CA ARG A 53 -12.51 3.80 4.61
C ARG A 53 -11.34 3.18 5.38
N ALA A 54 -11.43 1.90 5.75
CA ALA A 54 -10.35 1.18 6.43
C ALA A 54 -9.11 1.04 5.52
N ALA A 55 -9.31 0.62 4.27
CA ALA A 55 -8.21 0.48 3.32
C ALA A 55 -7.58 1.85 2.94
N ALA A 56 -8.39 2.91 2.83
CA ALA A 56 -7.87 4.26 2.57
C ALA A 56 -7.01 4.78 3.73
N ARG A 57 -7.41 4.50 4.98
CA ARG A 57 -6.59 4.84 6.16
C ARG A 57 -5.25 4.11 6.16
N LEU A 58 -5.24 2.82 5.78
CA LEU A 58 -4.00 2.06 5.65
C LEU A 58 -3.11 2.63 4.55
N ALA A 59 -3.66 2.93 3.38
CA ALA A 59 -2.90 3.55 2.29
C ALA A 59 -2.30 4.91 2.72
N LEU A 60 -3.09 5.76 3.40
CA LEU A 60 -2.59 7.02 3.96
C LEU A 60 -1.48 6.78 4.99
N ALA A 61 -1.61 5.79 5.86
CA ALA A 61 -0.57 5.47 6.84
C ALA A 61 0.73 5.03 6.15
N HIS A 62 0.64 4.23 5.08
CA HIS A 62 1.81 3.82 4.29
C HIS A 62 2.48 5.01 3.58
N LEU A 63 1.70 5.96 3.05
CA LEU A 63 2.23 7.17 2.41
C LEU A 63 2.82 8.17 3.42
N GLN A 64 2.22 8.25 4.61
CA GLN A 64 2.65 9.16 5.67
C GLN A 64 3.77 8.60 6.53
N GLN A 65 4.04 7.29 6.47
CA GLN A 65 5.22 6.72 7.09
C GLN A 65 6.43 7.44 6.48
N PRO A 66 7.15 8.27 7.26
CA PRO A 66 8.44 8.77 6.81
C PRO A 66 9.27 7.53 6.47
N ILE A 67 10.04 7.58 5.39
CA ILE A 67 11.07 6.58 5.07
C ILE A 67 11.97 6.45 6.31
N ARG A 68 11.57 5.62 7.28
CA ARG A 68 12.29 5.37 8.53
C ARG A 68 13.34 4.29 8.34
N ASP A 69 13.48 3.78 7.12
CA ASP A 69 14.50 2.82 6.71
C ASP A 69 15.70 3.47 6.00
N ALA A 70 15.78 4.81 5.98
CA ALA A 70 17.03 5.52 5.69
C ALA A 70 17.84 5.74 6.98
N ARG A 71 18.14 4.65 7.70
CA ARG A 71 19.32 4.58 8.55
C ARG A 71 20.04 3.28 8.24
N PRO A 72 21.05 3.28 7.36
CA PRO A 72 22.13 2.33 7.49
C PRO A 72 22.87 2.71 8.77
N GLY A 73 22.40 2.19 9.89
CA GLY A 73 23.25 1.95 11.04
C GLY A 73 24.21 0.83 10.67
N ASP A 74 25.24 1.13 9.89
CA ASP A 74 26.48 0.38 9.94
C ASP A 74 27.52 1.31 10.58
N ASP A 75 27.36 1.43 11.91
CA ASP A 75 28.31 1.97 12.84
C ASP A 75 29.56 1.07 12.82
N ARG A 76 30.38 1.28 11.80
CA ARG A 76 31.71 0.66 11.67
C ARG A 76 32.77 1.76 11.66
N SER A 77 32.75 2.62 12.67
CA SER A 77 33.89 3.48 13.02
C SER A 77 34.35 3.13 14.43
N ARG A 78 34.97 1.96 14.56
CA ARG A 78 35.85 1.61 15.68
C ARG A 78 37.29 1.80 15.19
N PRO A 79 37.97 2.94 15.44
CA PRO A 79 39.42 2.97 15.36
C PRO A 79 39.97 2.20 16.56
N GLY A 80 40.97 1.37 16.29
CA GLY A 80 41.56 0.43 17.23
C GLY A 80 42.12 1.09 18.49
N TRP A 81 42.13 0.29 19.55
CA TRP A 81 42.94 0.52 20.74
C TRP A 81 44.40 0.32 20.32
N GLY A 82 45.19 1.38 20.46
CA GLY A 82 46.65 1.38 20.45
C GLY A 82 47.13 2.03 21.75
#